data_AF-A0A1K0FLF0-F1
#
_entry.id   AF-A0A1K0FLF0-F1
#
_cell.length_a   1.000
_cell.length_b   1.000
_cell.length_c   1.000
_cell.angle_alpha   90.00
_cell.angle_beta   90.00
_cell.angle_gamma   90.00
#
_symmetry.space_group_name_H-M   'P 1'
#
loop_
_entity.id
_entity.type
_entity.pdbx_description
1 polymer ?
#
loop_
_entity_poly.entity_id
_entity_poly.type
_entity_poly.pdbx_seq_one_letter_code
_entity_poly.pdbx_strand_id
1 'polypeptide(L)'
;MSIGLARITISAPSRRVDVALPEHVPLVELLPEVLRHAGEGLADDGEKHGGWVLRRTDGVALATAQGLFPQGVRDGEVLHLVPAREEWPELEYDDVVEAIAEGARRRGTVWSAAATRTATLAAAAVLLSLGLFAVLTAGPGWGGAAFAGLGVALLLTLAGITASRAYGDARAGAALGGLALPYAFAGGAVLVGQGVVDRAGVFPLLPWLGGPELLAGSAAVLLFAALGGVGVAASLRIFAAGVTVGLLGALTALTGLLTTAAGAAAVLMSLLVCGIGTLPLLAIRFGKLPTPPVTLPTGTDAEQGFTAARPAGDDAARELPDRRRVFVAVSRTEELLTGMLIGHAVLAAGAFVVLASSDGMAARILTGLAVAALLLRSRLFVTLRQRVPLLVGGLFGAFVLGVDLLVGAGEVMLLGLSVAGLLLAVATVAAGASWSRRAPSPYLGRAADLLDGLAVIAVIPVACSVVGLYGLVSTISI
;
A
#
# COMPACT_ATOMS: atom_id res chain seq x y z
N MET A 1 18.59 -27.34 47.80
CA MET A 1 19.08 -26.81 46.51
C MET A 1 18.85 -27.92 45.48
N SER A 2 18.02 -27.70 44.47
CA SER A 2 17.86 -28.68 43.39
C SER A 2 19.17 -28.72 42.60
N ILE A 3 19.79 -29.88 42.51
CA ILE A 3 20.96 -30.10 41.66
C ILE A 3 20.42 -30.11 40.23
N GLY A 4 20.53 -29.01 39.50
CA GLY A 4 20.19 -29.01 38.08
C GLY A 4 21.22 -29.86 37.32
N LEU A 5 20.72 -30.60 36.34
CA LEU A 5 21.50 -31.53 35.53
C LEU A 5 21.49 -31.04 34.09
N ALA A 6 22.67 -30.93 33.49
CA ALA A 6 22.84 -30.69 32.07
C ALA A 6 22.95 -32.03 31.33
N ARG A 7 22.01 -32.33 30.42
CA ARG A 7 22.07 -33.50 29.54
C ARG A 7 22.88 -33.15 28.30
N ILE A 8 24.08 -33.70 28.18
CA ILE A 8 25.00 -33.38 27.09
C ILE A 8 25.49 -34.64 26.40
N THR A 9 25.91 -34.50 25.15
CA THR A 9 26.58 -35.56 24.41
C THR A 9 28.07 -35.27 24.37
N ILE A 10 28.88 -36.21 24.83
CA ILE A 10 30.34 -36.14 24.77
C ILE A 10 30.82 -36.97 23.59
N SER A 11 31.40 -36.31 22.59
CA SER A 11 32.05 -36.95 21.46
C SER A 11 33.52 -37.16 21.79
N ALA A 12 33.88 -38.37 22.20
CA ALA A 12 35.25 -38.81 22.38
C ALA A 12 35.80 -39.44 21.08
N PRO A 13 37.13 -39.63 20.97
CA PRO A 13 37.74 -40.12 19.72
C PRO A 13 37.23 -41.49 19.26
N SER A 14 36.93 -42.39 20.19
CA SER A 14 36.52 -43.77 19.91
C SER A 14 35.01 -44.01 20.03
N ARG A 15 34.27 -43.11 20.70
CA ARG A 15 32.81 -43.26 20.91
C ARG A 15 32.14 -41.95 21.30
N ARG A 16 30.81 -41.92 21.15
CA ARG A 16 29.95 -40.87 21.70
C ARG A 16 29.21 -41.39 22.92
N VAL A 17 29.04 -40.54 23.93
CA VAL A 17 28.39 -40.88 25.20
C VAL A 17 27.46 -39.76 25.62
N ASP A 18 26.20 -40.08 25.85
CA ASP A 18 25.24 -39.14 26.43
C ASP A 18 25.29 -39.25 27.95
N VAL A 19 25.53 -38.12 28.62
CA VAL A 19 25.66 -38.05 30.08
C VAL A 19 24.83 -36.91 30.65
N ALA A 20 24.32 -37.11 31.86
CA ALA A 20 23.68 -36.06 32.65
C ALA A 20 24.66 -35.64 33.75
N LEU A 21 25.20 -34.43 33.64
CA LEU A 21 26.21 -33.89 34.57
C LEU A 21 25.62 -32.78 35.44
N PRO A 22 26.03 -32.66 36.73
CA PRO A 22 25.63 -31.54 37.57
C PRO A 22 26.07 -30.20 36.98
N GLU A 23 25.13 -29.26 36.79
CA GLU A 23 25.39 -28.04 36.01
C GLU A 23 26.28 -27.01 36.74
N HIS A 24 26.34 -27.08 38.07
CA HIS A 24 27.07 -26.13 38.92
C HIS A 24 28.38 -26.66 39.50
N VAL A 25 28.69 -27.95 39.31
CA VAL A 25 29.93 -28.55 39.83
C VAL A 25 31.09 -28.22 38.87
N PRO A 26 32.26 -27.79 39.37
CA PRO A 26 33.42 -27.52 38.53
C PRO A 26 33.77 -28.71 37.63
N LEU A 27 34.03 -28.43 36.35
CA LEU A 27 34.27 -29.47 35.36
C LEU A 27 35.47 -30.37 35.72
N VAL A 28 36.48 -29.86 36.41
CA VAL A 28 37.65 -30.63 36.87
C VAL A 28 37.28 -31.80 37.78
N GLU A 29 36.22 -31.68 38.58
CA GLU A 29 35.75 -32.75 39.46
C GLU A 29 35.00 -33.84 38.69
N LEU A 30 34.35 -33.46 37.59
CA LEU A 30 33.57 -34.35 36.73
C LEU A 30 34.43 -35.04 35.65
N LEU A 31 35.56 -34.44 35.27
CA LEU A 31 36.39 -34.88 34.15
C LEU A 31 36.93 -36.32 34.28
N PRO A 32 37.41 -36.78 35.46
CA PRO A 32 37.86 -38.16 35.61
C PRO A 32 36.74 -39.17 35.33
N GLU A 33 35.53 -38.84 35.77
CA GLU A 33 34.35 -39.68 35.60
C GLU A 33 33.85 -39.67 34.15
N VAL A 34 33.89 -38.51 33.51
CA VAL A 34 33.64 -38.35 32.08
C VAL A 34 34.62 -39.19 31.26
N LEU A 35 35.91 -39.15 31.57
CA LEU A 35 36.94 -39.93 30.87
C LEU A 35 36.71 -41.43 31.01
N ARG A 36 36.37 -41.89 32.22
CA ARG A 36 36.04 -43.30 32.50
C ARG A 36 34.85 -43.81 31.67
N HIS A 37 33.84 -42.96 31.45
CA HIS A 37 32.69 -43.31 30.63
C HIS A 37 32.95 -43.16 29.12
N ALA A 38 33.82 -42.22 28.74
CA ALA A 38 34.15 -41.89 27.37
C ALA A 38 35.05 -42.94 26.68
N GLY A 39 35.81 -43.75 27.42
CA GLY A 39 36.64 -44.81 26.82
C GLY A 39 37.63 -45.45 27.79
N GLU A 40 38.07 -46.66 27.49
CA GLU A 40 39.12 -47.35 28.25
C GLU A 40 40.49 -46.73 27.93
N GLY A 41 41.32 -46.52 28.96
CA GLY A 41 42.69 -46.01 28.81
C GLY A 41 42.83 -44.50 28.53
N LEU A 42 41.74 -43.75 28.38
CA LEU A 42 41.80 -42.31 28.09
C LEU A 42 42.53 -41.50 29.18
N ALA A 43 42.40 -41.89 30.45
CA ALA A 43 43.11 -41.23 31.55
C ALA A 43 44.64 -41.38 31.42
N ASP A 44 45.11 -42.57 31.05
CA ASP A 44 46.53 -42.88 30.88
C ASP A 44 47.09 -42.25 29.60
N ASP A 45 46.30 -42.20 28.54
CA ASP A 45 46.68 -41.51 27.30
C ASP A 45 46.82 -40.00 27.52
N GLY A 46 45.99 -39.41 28.40
CA GLY A 46 46.03 -37.99 28.74
C GLY A 46 47.43 -37.46 29.08
N GLU A 47 48.27 -38.27 29.75
CA GLU A 47 49.67 -37.92 30.08
C GLU A 47 50.50 -37.57 28.83
N LYS A 48 50.26 -38.26 27.71
CA LYS A 48 51.08 -38.11 26.48
C LYS A 48 50.85 -36.77 25.77
N HIS A 49 49.71 -36.12 25.99
CA HIS A 49 49.28 -34.94 25.24
C HIS A 49 48.75 -33.79 26.11
N GLY A 50 49.12 -33.77 27.39
CA GLY A 50 48.86 -32.66 28.30
C GLY A 50 47.43 -32.62 28.87
N GLY A 51 46.76 -33.77 28.89
CA GLY A 51 45.41 -33.95 29.40
C GLY A 51 44.33 -33.85 28.32
N TRP A 52 43.09 -33.91 28.78
CA TRP A 52 41.89 -33.79 27.95
C TRP A 52 41.13 -32.52 28.28
N VAL A 53 40.54 -31.92 27.26
CA VAL A 53 39.73 -30.71 27.37
C VAL A 53 38.42 -30.94 26.62
N LEU A 54 37.31 -30.48 27.22
CA LEU A 54 36.04 -30.41 26.52
C LEU A 54 35.97 -29.10 25.74
N ARG A 55 35.77 -29.21 24.44
CA ARG A 55 35.54 -28.08 23.54
C ARG A 55 34.11 -28.11 23.01
N ARG A 56 33.57 -26.94 22.72
CA ARG A 56 32.32 -26.80 21.98
C ARG A 56 32.59 -27.01 20.49
N THR A 57 31.53 -27.13 19.69
CA THR A 57 31.62 -27.33 18.23
C THR A 57 32.30 -26.15 17.51
N ASP A 58 32.28 -24.96 18.10
CA ASP A 58 32.97 -23.76 17.61
C ASP A 58 34.48 -23.71 17.97
N GLY A 59 34.99 -24.74 18.65
CA GLY A 59 36.40 -24.86 19.04
C GLY A 59 36.76 -24.21 20.37
N VAL A 60 35.81 -23.54 21.04
CA VAL A 60 36.05 -22.91 22.34
C VAL A 60 36.21 -23.98 23.42
N ALA A 61 37.35 -23.94 24.12
CA ALA A 61 37.62 -24.79 25.27
C ALA A 61 36.85 -24.35 26.52
N LEU A 62 36.22 -25.30 27.21
CA LEU A 62 35.59 -25.06 28.50
C LEU A 62 36.66 -24.95 29.59
N ALA A 63 36.48 -23.97 30.47
CA ALA A 63 37.29 -23.79 31.65
C ALA A 63 36.99 -24.90 32.68
N THR A 64 38.03 -25.64 33.07
CA THR A 64 37.93 -26.76 34.01
C THR A 64 37.56 -26.33 35.44
N ALA A 65 37.89 -25.08 35.83
CA ALA A 65 37.59 -24.54 37.15
C ALA A 65 36.13 -24.05 37.32
N GLN A 66 35.31 -24.11 36.27
CA GLN A 66 33.93 -23.62 36.27
C GLN A 66 32.94 -24.74 35.99
N GLY A 67 31.70 -24.59 36.49
CA GLY A 67 30.59 -25.48 36.14
C GLY A 67 30.11 -25.27 34.70
N LEU A 68 29.23 -26.15 34.22
CA LEU A 68 28.69 -26.10 32.86
C LEU A 68 27.72 -24.92 32.66
N PHE A 69 26.88 -24.63 33.65
CA PHE A 69 25.89 -23.56 33.62
C PHE A 69 26.49 -22.15 33.44
N PRO A 70 27.47 -21.69 34.24
CA PRO A 70 28.07 -20.36 34.07
C PRO A 70 28.82 -20.19 32.75
N GLN A 71 29.21 -21.30 32.10
CA GLN A 71 29.84 -21.31 30.78
C GLN A 71 28.82 -21.35 29.63
N GLY A 72 27.52 -21.34 29.95
CA GLY A 72 26.43 -21.28 28.97
C GLY A 72 26.14 -22.58 28.23
N VAL A 73 26.62 -23.71 28.75
CA VAL A 73 26.34 -25.04 28.17
C VAL A 73 24.88 -25.40 28.39
N ARG A 74 24.19 -25.81 27.34
CA ARG A 74 22.74 -26.13 27.37
C ARG A 74 22.48 -27.62 27.26
N ASP A 75 21.28 -28.02 27.67
CA ASP A 75 20.76 -29.36 27.40
C ASP A 75 20.74 -29.67 25.89
N GLY A 76 21.21 -30.85 25.54
CA GLY A 76 21.34 -31.34 24.16
C GLY A 76 22.61 -30.88 23.44
N GLU A 77 23.50 -30.14 24.10
CA GLU A 77 24.74 -29.66 23.49
C GLU A 77 25.77 -30.79 23.34
N VAL A 78 26.47 -30.79 22.19
CA VAL A 78 27.52 -31.76 21.89
C VAL A 78 28.88 -31.14 22.22
N LEU A 79 29.59 -31.74 23.18
CA LEU A 79 30.93 -31.37 23.56
C LEU A 79 31.93 -32.38 23.01
N HIS A 80 33.06 -31.89 22.50
CA HIS A 80 34.13 -32.70 21.94
C HIS A 80 35.23 -32.86 22.97
N LEU A 81 35.54 -34.11 23.30
CA LEU A 81 36.65 -34.45 24.19
C LEU A 81 37.91 -34.59 23.34
N VAL A 82 38.81 -33.62 23.44
CA VAL A 82 40.05 -33.56 22.65
C VAL A 82 41.30 -33.41 23.54
N PRO A 83 42.45 -33.93 23.12
CA PRO A 83 43.75 -33.62 23.72
C PRO A 83 43.98 -32.12 23.90
N ALA A 84 44.54 -31.73 25.05
CA ALA A 84 44.72 -30.31 25.41
C ALA A 84 45.62 -29.54 24.43
N ARG A 85 46.58 -30.22 23.81
CA ARG A 85 47.54 -29.65 22.85
C ARG A 85 47.10 -29.79 21.39
N GLU A 86 45.91 -30.31 21.13
CA GLU A 86 45.40 -30.39 19.75
C GLU A 86 44.87 -29.00 19.31
N GLU A 87 45.36 -28.55 18.15
CA GLU A 87 44.90 -27.33 17.50
C GLU A 87 43.54 -27.61 16.85
N TRP A 88 42.55 -26.76 17.16
CA TRP A 88 41.22 -26.88 16.57
C TRP A 88 41.25 -26.27 15.16
N PRO A 89 40.92 -27.01 14.10
CA PRO A 89 41.03 -26.50 12.72
C PRO A 89 40.18 -25.25 12.55
N GLU A 90 40.79 -24.18 12.00
CA GLU A 90 40.06 -22.99 11.60
C GLU A 90 39.10 -23.32 10.45
N LEU A 91 37.95 -22.63 10.42
CA LEU A 91 36.93 -22.80 9.39
C LEU A 91 37.46 -22.28 8.05
N GLU A 92 38.11 -23.14 7.27
CA GLU A 92 38.64 -22.79 5.96
C GLU A 92 37.49 -22.73 4.94
N TYR A 93 37.21 -21.53 4.42
CA TYR A 93 36.24 -21.36 3.34
C TYR A 93 36.88 -21.82 2.03
N ASP A 94 36.55 -23.04 1.61
CA ASP A 94 37.10 -23.75 0.44
C ASP A 94 36.90 -23.01 -0.90
N ASP A 95 35.99 -22.03 -0.96
CA ASP A 95 35.78 -21.19 -2.14
C ASP A 95 35.40 -19.75 -1.76
N VAL A 96 36.43 -18.91 -1.66
CA VAL A 96 36.28 -17.46 -1.41
C VAL A 96 35.49 -16.78 -2.55
N VAL A 97 35.51 -17.32 -3.78
CA VAL A 97 34.75 -16.78 -4.91
C VAL A 97 33.27 -17.10 -4.74
N GLU A 98 32.92 -18.32 -4.32
CA GLU A 98 31.53 -18.68 -4.01
C GLU A 98 31.02 -17.92 -2.77
N ALA A 99 31.87 -17.67 -1.76
CA ALA A 99 31.52 -16.84 -0.61
C ALA A 99 31.29 -15.36 -0.99
N ILE A 100 32.07 -14.81 -1.92
CA ILE A 100 31.87 -13.46 -2.47
C ILE A 100 30.61 -13.41 -3.34
N ALA A 101 30.38 -14.42 -4.18
CA ALA A 101 29.20 -14.53 -5.03
C ALA A 101 27.93 -14.69 -4.18
N GLU A 102 27.94 -15.55 -3.16
CA GLU A 102 26.85 -15.72 -2.21
C GLU A 102 26.66 -14.48 -1.35
N GLY A 103 27.75 -13.84 -0.90
CA GLY A 103 27.72 -12.56 -0.22
C GLY A 103 27.19 -11.42 -1.09
N ALA A 104 27.38 -11.48 -2.41
CA ALA A 104 26.83 -10.54 -3.38
C ALA A 104 25.35 -10.84 -3.68
N ARG A 105 24.96 -12.11 -3.82
CA ARG A 105 23.55 -12.54 -3.96
C ARG A 105 22.71 -12.30 -2.70
N ARG A 106 23.33 -12.29 -1.52
CA ARG A 106 22.68 -11.89 -0.26
C ARG A 106 22.54 -10.38 -0.12
N ARG A 107 23.46 -9.59 -0.67
CA ARG A 107 23.43 -8.11 -0.65
C ARG A 107 22.62 -7.51 -1.80
N GLY A 108 22.55 -8.19 -2.96
CA GLY A 108 21.78 -7.78 -4.12
C GLY A 108 20.74 -8.84 -4.48
N THR A 109 19.48 -8.45 -4.66
CA THR A 109 18.42 -9.36 -5.09
C THR A 109 18.78 -9.96 -6.45
N VAL A 110 18.96 -11.29 -6.52
CA VAL A 110 19.24 -11.99 -7.78
C VAL A 110 18.07 -11.79 -8.75
N TRP A 111 18.38 -11.53 -10.02
CA TRP A 111 17.37 -11.40 -11.07
C TRP A 111 16.57 -12.70 -11.19
N SER A 112 15.29 -12.64 -10.80
CA SER A 112 14.41 -13.79 -10.75
C SER A 112 13.43 -13.80 -11.93
N ALA A 113 12.77 -14.94 -12.17
CA ALA A 113 11.68 -15.02 -13.13
C ALA A 113 10.55 -14.01 -12.81
N ALA A 114 10.32 -13.74 -11.52
CA ALA A 114 9.40 -12.69 -11.09
C ALA A 114 9.88 -11.28 -11.52
N ALA A 115 11.18 -11.00 -11.41
CA ALA A 115 11.78 -9.75 -11.86
C ALA A 115 11.66 -9.58 -13.40
N THR A 116 11.96 -10.63 -14.17
CA THR A 116 11.73 -10.64 -15.63
C THR A 116 10.28 -10.30 -15.95
N ARG A 117 9.34 -10.95 -15.27
CA ARG A 117 7.90 -10.76 -15.49
C ARG A 117 7.41 -9.36 -15.12
N THR A 118 7.94 -8.77 -14.06
CA THR A 118 7.65 -7.36 -13.73
C THR A 118 8.28 -6.41 -14.73
N ALA A 119 9.50 -6.70 -15.20
CA ALA A 119 10.20 -5.87 -16.17
C ALA A 119 9.50 -5.88 -17.54
N THR A 120 8.98 -7.03 -18.00
CA THR A 120 8.23 -7.09 -19.26
C THR A 120 6.89 -6.38 -19.17
N LEU A 121 6.17 -6.49 -18.04
CA LEU A 121 4.94 -5.71 -17.82
C LEU A 121 5.24 -4.21 -17.75
N ALA A 122 6.33 -3.81 -17.11
CA ALA A 122 6.77 -2.41 -17.08
C ALA A 122 7.14 -1.89 -18.47
N ALA A 123 7.90 -2.67 -19.26
CA ALA A 123 8.25 -2.33 -20.63
C ALA A 123 7.00 -2.21 -21.52
N ALA A 124 6.05 -3.15 -21.39
CA ALA A 124 4.77 -3.07 -22.08
C ALA A 124 3.98 -1.82 -21.69
N ALA A 125 3.95 -1.46 -20.40
CA ALA A 125 3.31 -0.23 -19.94
C ALA A 125 3.94 1.02 -20.57
N VAL A 126 5.27 1.07 -20.72
CA VAL A 126 5.97 2.18 -21.39
C VAL A 126 5.58 2.28 -22.87
N LEU A 127 5.62 1.16 -23.60
CA LEU A 127 5.26 1.11 -25.02
C LEU A 127 3.78 1.48 -25.25
N LEU A 128 2.89 0.97 -24.41
CA LEU A 128 1.47 1.32 -24.44
C LEU A 128 1.22 2.77 -24.02
N SER A 129 2.03 3.34 -23.13
CA SER A 129 1.93 4.77 -22.82
C SER A 129 2.26 5.63 -24.03
N LEU A 130 3.26 5.23 -24.83
CA LEU A 130 3.59 5.91 -26.08
C LEU A 130 2.46 5.79 -27.11
N GLY A 131 1.85 4.61 -27.25
CA GLY A 131 0.69 4.42 -28.12
C GLY A 131 -0.54 5.21 -27.68
N LEU A 132 -0.79 5.31 -26.37
CA LEU A 132 -1.86 6.14 -25.81
C LEU A 132 -1.63 7.62 -26.15
N PHE A 133 -0.40 8.11 -25.99
CA PHE A 133 -0.04 9.46 -26.36
C PHE A 133 -0.31 9.71 -27.85
N ALA A 134 0.07 8.77 -28.72
CA ALA A 134 -0.22 8.87 -30.16
C ALA A 134 -1.72 9.02 -30.46
N VAL A 135 -2.59 8.21 -29.81
CA VAL A 135 -4.05 8.32 -29.95
C VAL A 135 -4.57 9.69 -29.49
N LEU A 136 -4.10 10.17 -28.33
CA LEU A 136 -4.51 11.46 -27.77
C LEU A 136 -4.03 12.65 -28.61
N THR A 137 -2.82 12.57 -29.18
CA THR A 137 -2.28 13.62 -30.06
C THR A 137 -2.94 13.63 -31.43
N ALA A 138 -3.30 12.46 -31.98
CA ALA A 138 -4.07 12.39 -33.22
C ALA A 138 -5.45 13.03 -33.03
N GLY A 139 -6.05 12.80 -31.85
CA GLY A 139 -7.29 13.44 -31.43
C GLY A 139 -8.45 13.19 -32.42
N PRO A 140 -9.47 14.05 -32.40
CA PRO A 140 -10.64 13.92 -33.28
C PRO A 140 -10.36 14.22 -34.76
N GLY A 141 -9.23 14.85 -35.08
CA GLY A 141 -8.86 15.21 -36.45
C GLY A 141 -8.59 13.99 -37.35
N TRP A 142 -8.22 12.84 -36.75
CA TRP A 142 -8.11 11.59 -37.47
C TRP A 142 -9.19 10.60 -37.02
N GLY A 143 -10.11 10.28 -37.93
CA GLY A 143 -11.25 9.40 -37.65
C GLY A 143 -10.87 8.03 -37.06
N GLY A 144 -9.68 7.53 -37.42
CA GLY A 144 -9.15 6.24 -36.96
C GLY A 144 -8.69 6.22 -35.50
N ALA A 145 -8.43 7.37 -34.88
CA ALA A 145 -7.91 7.44 -33.51
C ALA A 145 -8.88 6.84 -32.48
N ALA A 146 -10.19 7.11 -32.63
CA ALA A 146 -11.23 6.56 -31.76
C ALA A 146 -11.24 5.03 -31.80
N PHE A 147 -11.27 4.45 -33.01
CA PHE A 147 -11.30 3.01 -33.23
C PHE A 147 -9.99 2.34 -32.80
N ALA A 148 -8.84 2.98 -33.01
CA ALA A 148 -7.56 2.50 -32.50
C ALA A 148 -7.57 2.47 -30.96
N GLY A 149 -8.01 3.55 -30.31
CA GLY A 149 -8.10 3.63 -28.85
C GLY A 149 -9.02 2.55 -28.25
N LEU A 150 -10.26 2.46 -28.75
CA LEU A 150 -11.24 1.47 -28.30
C LEU A 150 -10.83 0.04 -28.64
N GLY A 151 -10.24 -0.17 -29.82
CA GLY A 151 -9.73 -1.46 -30.26
C GLY A 151 -8.60 -1.96 -29.36
N VAL A 152 -7.64 -1.10 -29.03
CA VAL A 152 -6.57 -1.44 -28.07
C VAL A 152 -7.13 -1.70 -26.69
N ALA A 153 -8.08 -0.88 -26.21
CA ALA A 153 -8.75 -1.11 -24.92
C ALA A 153 -9.45 -2.49 -24.86
N LEU A 154 -10.15 -2.86 -25.93
CA LEU A 154 -10.79 -4.17 -26.07
C LEU A 154 -9.77 -5.31 -26.07
N LEU A 155 -8.72 -5.21 -26.88
CA LEU A 155 -7.67 -6.22 -26.95
C LEU A 155 -6.96 -6.40 -25.61
N LEU A 156 -6.60 -5.31 -24.92
CA LEU A 156 -5.96 -5.37 -23.61
C LEU A 156 -6.88 -5.95 -22.53
N THR A 157 -8.18 -5.66 -22.59
CA THR A 157 -9.16 -6.22 -21.66
C THR A 157 -9.33 -7.70 -21.88
N LEU A 158 -9.50 -8.14 -23.13
CA LEU A 158 -9.59 -9.57 -23.47
C LEU A 158 -8.29 -10.30 -23.11
N ALA A 159 -7.12 -9.75 -23.45
CA ALA A 159 -5.82 -10.30 -23.07
C ALA A 159 -5.65 -10.37 -21.56
N GLY A 160 -6.15 -9.37 -20.82
CA GLY A 160 -6.11 -9.37 -19.36
C GLY A 160 -6.99 -10.47 -18.75
N ILE A 161 -8.19 -10.66 -19.30
CA ILE A 161 -9.12 -11.71 -18.88
C ILE A 161 -8.54 -13.09 -19.20
N THR A 162 -8.01 -13.30 -20.40
CA THR A 162 -7.39 -14.58 -20.78
C THR A 162 -6.14 -14.87 -19.96
N ALA A 163 -5.26 -13.89 -19.75
CA ALA A 163 -4.10 -14.03 -18.85
C ALA A 163 -4.53 -14.46 -17.45
N SER A 164 -5.56 -13.81 -16.89
CA SER A 164 -6.04 -14.13 -15.54
C SER A 164 -6.77 -15.48 -15.43
N ARG A 165 -7.53 -15.87 -16.45
CA ARG A 165 -8.46 -17.03 -16.38
C ARG A 165 -7.91 -18.29 -17.05
N ALA A 166 -7.31 -18.15 -18.23
CA ALA A 166 -6.79 -19.28 -19.00
C ALA A 166 -5.37 -19.65 -18.57
N TYR A 167 -4.50 -18.65 -18.35
CA TYR A 167 -3.10 -18.88 -17.98
C TYR A 167 -2.84 -18.85 -16.46
N GLY A 168 -3.87 -18.59 -15.65
CA GLY A 168 -3.74 -18.48 -14.18
C GLY A 168 -2.91 -17.28 -13.71
N ASP A 169 -2.59 -16.35 -14.60
CA ASP A 169 -1.72 -15.22 -14.33
C ASP A 169 -2.52 -13.94 -14.03
N ALA A 170 -3.01 -13.86 -12.80
CA ALA A 170 -3.86 -12.76 -12.38
C ALA A 170 -3.13 -11.41 -12.26
N ARG A 171 -1.80 -11.39 -12.09
CA ARG A 171 -1.00 -10.15 -12.05
C ARG A 171 -0.85 -9.53 -13.43
N ALA A 172 -0.59 -10.35 -14.46
CA ALA A 172 -0.54 -9.87 -15.83
C ALA A 172 -1.94 -9.44 -16.28
N GLY A 173 -2.96 -10.21 -15.90
CA GLY A 173 -4.36 -9.87 -16.15
C GLY A 173 -4.77 -8.49 -15.62
N ALA A 174 -4.40 -8.22 -14.37
CA ALA A 174 -4.65 -6.92 -13.73
C ALA A 174 -3.86 -5.76 -14.39
N ALA A 175 -2.60 -5.99 -14.77
CA ALA A 175 -1.78 -4.99 -15.42
C ALA A 175 -2.34 -4.61 -16.80
N LEU A 176 -2.67 -5.60 -17.63
CA LEU A 176 -3.26 -5.38 -18.96
C LEU A 176 -4.65 -4.73 -18.85
N GLY A 177 -5.51 -5.22 -17.96
CA GLY A 177 -6.82 -4.62 -17.71
C GLY A 177 -6.74 -3.19 -17.18
N GLY A 178 -5.75 -2.88 -16.35
CA GLY A 178 -5.49 -1.50 -15.89
C GLY A 178 -5.03 -0.57 -17.02
N LEU A 179 -4.12 -1.06 -17.88
CA LEU A 179 -3.65 -0.32 -19.06
C LEU A 179 -4.76 -0.14 -20.11
N ALA A 180 -5.81 -0.96 -20.09
CA ALA A 180 -6.96 -0.78 -20.97
C ALA A 180 -7.80 0.46 -20.64
N LEU A 181 -7.83 0.90 -19.37
CA LEU A 181 -8.72 1.99 -18.92
C LEU A 181 -8.37 3.36 -19.55
N PRO A 182 -7.10 3.81 -19.59
CA PRO A 182 -6.74 5.04 -20.29
C PRO A 182 -7.03 5.00 -21.79
N TYR A 183 -6.87 3.84 -22.44
CA TYR A 183 -7.23 3.66 -23.85
C TYR A 183 -8.74 3.72 -24.07
N ALA A 184 -9.53 3.15 -23.16
CA ALA A 184 -10.99 3.25 -23.19
C ALA A 184 -11.43 4.72 -23.06
N PHE A 185 -10.81 5.48 -22.14
CA PHE A 185 -11.03 6.91 -22.01
C PHE A 185 -10.72 7.66 -23.31
N ALA A 186 -9.50 7.49 -23.84
CA ALA A 186 -9.04 8.16 -25.04
C ALA A 186 -9.92 7.84 -26.25
N GLY A 187 -10.20 6.55 -26.49
CA GLY A 187 -11.03 6.11 -27.59
C GLY A 187 -12.47 6.61 -27.49
N GLY A 188 -13.08 6.54 -26.30
CA GLY A 188 -14.43 7.04 -26.05
C GLY A 188 -14.55 8.56 -26.17
N ALA A 189 -13.57 9.30 -25.66
CA ALA A 189 -13.54 10.76 -25.75
C ALA A 189 -13.37 11.24 -27.21
N VAL A 190 -12.44 10.63 -27.96
CA VAL A 190 -12.19 10.98 -29.37
C VAL A 190 -13.37 10.60 -30.27
N LEU A 191 -14.13 9.55 -29.95
CA LEU A 191 -15.29 9.11 -30.73
C LEU A 191 -16.34 10.22 -30.87
N VAL A 192 -16.59 10.98 -29.80
CA VAL A 192 -17.61 12.04 -29.78
C VAL A 192 -17.06 13.40 -30.22
N GLY A 193 -15.74 13.60 -30.18
CA GLY A 193 -15.10 14.84 -30.64
C GLY A 193 -15.07 15.02 -32.16
N GLN A 194 -15.47 14.01 -32.95
CA GLN A 194 -15.43 14.08 -34.42
C GLN A 194 -16.41 15.14 -34.95
N GLY A 195 -15.89 16.12 -35.69
CA GLY A 195 -16.70 17.17 -36.33
C GLY A 195 -16.77 18.51 -35.59
N VAL A 196 -16.07 18.66 -34.47
CA VAL A 196 -16.02 19.93 -33.71
C VAL A 196 -14.59 20.47 -33.73
N VAL A 197 -14.24 21.19 -34.80
CA VAL A 197 -12.86 21.70 -35.03
C VAL A 197 -12.58 23.00 -34.25
N ASP A 198 -13.61 23.71 -33.78
CA ASP A 198 -13.48 25.08 -33.26
C ASP A 198 -13.72 25.24 -31.74
N ARG A 199 -13.86 24.15 -30.97
CA ARG A 199 -14.01 24.26 -29.50
C ARG A 199 -12.66 24.14 -28.80
N ALA A 200 -12.27 25.21 -28.10
CA ALA A 200 -11.19 25.17 -27.13
C ALA A 200 -11.63 24.35 -25.90
N GLY A 201 -11.04 23.17 -25.75
CA GLY A 201 -11.14 22.32 -24.58
C GLY A 201 -10.47 22.94 -23.35
N VAL A 202 -10.76 22.35 -22.20
CA VAL A 202 -10.39 22.92 -20.89
C VAL A 202 -8.93 22.65 -20.53
N PHE A 203 -8.36 21.58 -21.07
CA PHE A 203 -7.01 21.12 -20.74
C PHE A 203 -6.01 21.61 -21.79
N PRO A 204 -4.92 22.30 -21.40
CA PRO A 204 -3.90 22.78 -22.34
C PRO A 204 -3.27 21.68 -23.18
N LEU A 205 -3.06 20.50 -22.57
CA LEU A 205 -2.47 19.33 -23.24
C LEU A 205 -3.45 18.60 -24.16
N LEU A 206 -4.75 18.79 -23.96
CA LEU A 206 -5.83 18.16 -24.71
C LEU A 206 -6.86 19.24 -25.06
N PRO A 207 -6.53 20.17 -25.97
CA PRO A 207 -7.36 21.33 -26.28
C PRO A 207 -8.64 20.96 -27.03
N TRP A 208 -8.89 19.67 -27.29
CA TRP A 208 -10.15 19.16 -27.85
C TRP A 208 -11.04 18.52 -26.79
N LEU A 209 -10.56 18.35 -25.55
CA LEU A 209 -11.29 17.66 -24.49
C LEU A 209 -12.25 18.63 -23.78
N GLY A 210 -13.55 18.48 -24.06
CA GLY A 210 -14.64 19.20 -23.43
C GLY A 210 -15.55 18.29 -22.57
N GLY A 211 -16.74 18.81 -22.23
CA GLY A 211 -17.73 18.09 -21.43
C GLY A 211 -18.26 16.81 -22.09
N PRO A 212 -18.74 16.85 -23.35
CA PRO A 212 -19.23 15.65 -24.05
C PRO A 212 -18.16 14.56 -24.21
N GLU A 213 -16.93 14.94 -24.51
CA GLU A 213 -15.80 14.03 -24.68
C GLU A 213 -15.41 13.42 -23.33
N LEU A 214 -15.39 14.21 -22.25
CA LEU A 214 -15.19 13.71 -20.88
C LEU A 214 -16.29 12.73 -20.48
N LEU A 215 -17.55 12.99 -20.83
CA LEU A 215 -18.68 12.09 -20.55
C LEU A 215 -18.51 10.75 -21.27
N ALA A 216 -18.22 10.79 -22.58
CA ALA A 216 -18.04 9.59 -23.38
C ALA A 216 -16.82 8.77 -22.94
N GLY A 217 -15.69 9.44 -22.68
CA GLY A 217 -14.50 8.80 -22.13
C GLY A 217 -14.75 8.19 -20.75
N SER A 218 -15.45 8.88 -19.86
CA SER A 218 -15.80 8.38 -18.52
C SER A 218 -16.75 7.18 -18.58
N ALA A 219 -17.73 7.21 -19.49
CA ALA A 219 -18.64 6.09 -19.72
C ALA A 219 -17.90 4.86 -20.26
N ALA A 220 -16.94 5.06 -21.18
CA ALA A 220 -16.07 3.99 -21.67
C ALA A 220 -15.22 3.41 -20.53
N VAL A 221 -14.56 4.24 -19.71
CA VAL A 221 -13.82 3.77 -18.53
C VAL A 221 -14.71 2.97 -17.59
N LEU A 222 -15.93 3.44 -17.32
CA LEU A 222 -16.88 2.73 -16.45
C LEU A 222 -17.22 1.34 -17.00
N LEU A 223 -17.51 1.25 -18.30
CA LEU A 223 -17.81 -0.02 -18.98
C LEU A 223 -16.62 -0.98 -18.90
N PHE A 224 -15.43 -0.53 -19.30
CA PHE A 224 -14.23 -1.37 -19.33
C PHE A 224 -13.75 -1.76 -17.92
N ALA A 225 -13.91 -0.88 -16.93
CA ALA A 225 -13.64 -1.19 -15.54
C ALA A 225 -14.60 -2.24 -14.98
N ALA A 226 -15.89 -2.18 -15.33
CA ALA A 226 -16.87 -3.19 -14.96
C ALA A 226 -16.55 -4.56 -15.60
N LEU A 227 -16.24 -4.58 -16.91
CA LEU A 227 -15.83 -5.79 -17.62
C LEU A 227 -14.55 -6.40 -17.02
N GLY A 228 -13.53 -5.58 -16.77
CA GLY A 228 -12.29 -6.01 -16.14
C GLY A 228 -12.48 -6.51 -14.72
N GLY A 229 -13.32 -5.85 -13.92
CA GLY A 229 -13.63 -6.23 -12.54
C GLY A 229 -14.36 -7.58 -12.42
N VAL A 230 -15.16 -7.96 -13.41
CA VAL A 230 -15.80 -9.28 -13.49
C VAL A 230 -14.86 -10.32 -14.10
N GLY A 231 -14.13 -9.94 -15.15
CA GLY A 231 -13.30 -10.84 -15.94
C GLY A 231 -11.98 -11.22 -15.30
N VAL A 232 -11.30 -10.31 -14.58
CA VAL A 232 -9.99 -10.52 -13.96
C VAL A 232 -10.15 -10.89 -12.48
N ALA A 233 -9.47 -11.96 -12.05
CA ALA A 233 -9.66 -12.54 -10.72
C ALA A 233 -8.82 -11.87 -9.60
N ALA A 234 -8.00 -10.86 -9.91
CA ALA A 234 -7.11 -10.20 -8.94
C ALA A 234 -7.06 -8.68 -9.10
N SER A 235 -6.51 -8.02 -8.06
CA SER A 235 -6.28 -6.57 -7.99
C SER A 235 -7.54 -5.74 -8.27
N LEU A 236 -8.64 -6.08 -7.60
CA LEU A 236 -9.93 -5.41 -7.71
C LEU A 236 -9.81 -3.89 -7.53
N ARG A 237 -8.79 -3.41 -6.80
CA ARG A 237 -8.50 -1.99 -6.64
C ARG A 237 -8.37 -1.22 -7.96
N ILE A 238 -7.79 -1.80 -9.00
CA ILE A 238 -7.59 -1.10 -10.29
C ILE A 238 -8.94 -0.84 -10.94
N PHE A 239 -9.80 -1.84 -10.97
CA PHE A 239 -11.13 -1.75 -11.54
C PHE A 239 -12.08 -0.92 -10.68
N ALA A 240 -11.97 -1.01 -9.35
CA ALA A 240 -12.72 -0.14 -8.44
C ALA A 240 -12.33 1.34 -8.58
N ALA A 241 -11.05 1.63 -8.83
CA ALA A 241 -10.60 2.97 -9.20
C ALA A 241 -11.22 3.41 -10.53
N GLY A 242 -11.17 2.56 -11.56
CA GLY A 242 -11.80 2.81 -12.86
C GLY A 242 -13.31 3.09 -12.75
N VAL A 243 -14.05 2.28 -11.98
CA VAL A 243 -15.49 2.49 -11.74
C VAL A 243 -15.74 3.83 -11.05
N THR A 244 -14.91 4.18 -10.05
CA THR A 244 -15.04 5.46 -9.32
C THR A 244 -14.77 6.65 -10.25
N VAL A 245 -13.70 6.60 -11.04
CA VAL A 245 -13.34 7.63 -12.03
C VAL A 245 -14.41 7.72 -13.11
N GLY A 246 -14.86 6.61 -13.68
CA GLY A 246 -15.88 6.60 -14.72
C GLY A 246 -17.23 7.12 -14.25
N LEU A 247 -17.68 6.73 -13.05
CA LEU A 247 -18.96 7.18 -12.51
C LEU A 247 -18.93 8.66 -12.12
N LEU A 248 -17.98 9.08 -11.28
CA LEU A 248 -17.91 10.47 -10.83
C LEU A 248 -17.43 11.40 -11.94
N GLY A 249 -16.59 10.93 -12.87
CA GLY A 249 -16.20 11.65 -14.08
C GLY A 249 -17.39 11.90 -15.00
N ALA A 250 -18.26 10.90 -15.23
CA ALA A 250 -19.49 11.08 -15.99
C ALA A 250 -20.45 12.07 -15.32
N LEU A 251 -20.64 11.97 -14.00
CA LEU A 251 -21.44 12.95 -13.25
C LEU A 251 -20.86 14.36 -13.35
N THR A 252 -19.54 14.51 -13.28
CA THR A 252 -18.86 15.80 -13.42
C THR A 252 -18.99 16.37 -14.84
N ALA A 253 -18.94 15.51 -15.86
CA ALA A 253 -19.17 15.92 -17.22
C ALA A 253 -20.62 16.40 -17.42
N LEU A 254 -21.60 15.70 -16.83
CA LEU A 254 -23.01 16.10 -16.85
C LEU A 254 -23.23 17.45 -16.13
N THR A 255 -22.61 17.66 -14.97
CA THR A 255 -22.69 18.98 -14.30
C THR A 255 -22.01 20.06 -15.13
N GLY A 256 -20.91 19.74 -15.82
CA GLY A 256 -20.24 20.64 -16.76
C GLY A 256 -21.06 20.99 -18.02
N LEU A 257 -22.13 20.26 -18.33
CA LEU A 257 -23.10 20.67 -19.36
C LEU A 257 -24.13 21.68 -18.84
N LEU A 258 -24.33 21.73 -17.51
CA LEU A 258 -25.27 22.64 -16.85
C LEU A 258 -24.59 23.91 -16.30
N THR A 259 -23.28 23.89 -16.14
CA THR A 259 -22.47 25.00 -15.60
C THR A 259 -21.16 25.15 -16.38
N THR A 260 -20.19 25.90 -15.84
CA THR A 260 -18.84 26.01 -16.40
C THR A 260 -17.96 24.83 -15.99
N ALA A 261 -16.85 24.60 -16.68
CA ALA A 261 -15.89 23.56 -16.31
C ALA A 261 -15.35 23.74 -14.88
N ALA A 262 -15.06 24.99 -14.49
CA ALA A 262 -14.64 25.35 -13.15
C ALA A 262 -15.74 25.07 -12.10
N GLY A 263 -17.00 25.39 -12.43
CA GLY A 263 -18.15 25.06 -11.59
C GLY A 263 -18.33 23.56 -11.38
N ALA A 264 -18.20 22.77 -12.45
CA ALA A 264 -18.27 21.30 -12.38
C ALA A 264 -17.13 20.72 -11.53
N ALA A 265 -15.90 21.21 -11.70
CA ALA A 265 -14.76 20.83 -10.89
C ALA A 265 -14.96 21.21 -9.42
N ALA A 266 -15.55 22.38 -9.13
CA ALA A 266 -15.85 22.80 -7.76
C ALA A 266 -16.90 21.90 -7.08
N VAL A 267 -17.94 21.50 -7.82
CA VAL A 267 -18.93 20.53 -7.35
C VAL A 267 -18.30 19.16 -7.10
N LEU A 268 -17.46 18.68 -8.02
CA LEU A 268 -16.72 17.43 -7.85
C LEU A 268 -15.82 17.49 -6.60
N MET A 269 -15.01 18.55 -6.43
CA MET A 269 -14.15 18.70 -5.25
C MET A 269 -14.94 18.73 -3.96
N SER A 270 -16.10 19.39 -3.94
CA SER A 270 -16.99 19.38 -2.78
C SER A 270 -17.50 17.97 -2.46
N LEU A 271 -17.92 17.23 -3.48
CA LEU A 271 -18.35 15.84 -3.33
C LEU A 271 -17.21 14.93 -2.84
N LEU A 272 -16.00 15.10 -3.37
CA LEU A 272 -14.83 14.34 -2.96
C LEU A 272 -14.48 14.63 -1.49
N VAL A 273 -14.31 15.90 -1.13
CA VAL A 273 -13.94 16.30 0.24
C VAL A 273 -15.02 15.88 1.23
N CYS A 274 -16.29 16.18 1.00
CA CYS A 274 -17.36 15.81 1.95
C CYS A 274 -17.62 14.30 1.95
N GLY A 275 -17.50 13.64 0.81
CA GLY A 275 -17.86 12.24 0.60
C GLY A 275 -16.82 11.22 1.08
N ILE A 276 -15.60 11.60 1.45
CA ILE A 276 -14.54 10.62 1.79
C ILE A 276 -14.96 9.63 2.89
N GLY A 277 -15.76 10.08 3.88
CA GLY A 277 -16.20 9.26 5.01
C GLY A 277 -17.20 8.17 4.60
N THR A 278 -17.80 8.30 3.40
CA THR A 278 -18.69 7.30 2.83
C THR A 278 -17.95 6.15 2.16
N LEU A 279 -16.68 6.35 1.75
CA LEU A 279 -15.92 5.33 1.02
C LEU A 279 -15.72 4.03 1.82
N PRO A 280 -15.37 4.05 3.13
CA PRO A 280 -15.30 2.84 3.93
C PRO A 280 -16.65 2.12 4.04
N LEU A 281 -17.76 2.85 4.18
CA LEU A 281 -19.11 2.28 4.27
C LEU A 281 -19.51 1.59 2.97
N LEU A 282 -19.21 2.21 1.83
CA LEU A 282 -19.41 1.59 0.52
C LEU A 282 -18.53 0.35 0.36
N ALA A 283 -17.27 0.39 0.81
CA ALA A 283 -16.36 -0.75 0.72
C ALA A 283 -16.83 -1.94 1.57
N ILE A 284 -17.37 -1.68 2.78
CA ILE A 284 -17.96 -2.69 3.66
C ILE A 284 -19.18 -3.31 2.96
N ARG A 285 -20.08 -2.47 2.42
CA ARG A 285 -21.31 -2.91 1.75
C ARG A 285 -21.02 -3.74 0.48
N PHE A 286 -20.15 -3.26 -0.40
CA PHE A 286 -19.82 -3.96 -1.65
C PHE A 286 -18.87 -5.14 -1.45
N GLY A 287 -18.02 -5.10 -0.41
CA GLY A 287 -17.18 -6.22 -0.02
C GLY A 287 -17.94 -7.35 0.70
N LYS A 288 -19.21 -7.09 1.08
CA LYS A 288 -20.10 -8.04 1.78
C LYS A 288 -19.49 -8.54 3.09
N LEU A 289 -18.90 -7.62 3.86
CA LEU A 289 -18.35 -7.97 5.17
C LEU A 289 -19.47 -8.44 6.10
N PRO A 290 -19.31 -9.58 6.79
CA PRO A 290 -20.27 -10.02 7.79
C PRO A 290 -20.36 -8.98 8.90
N THR A 291 -21.52 -8.36 9.06
CA THR A 291 -21.79 -7.45 10.18
C THR A 291 -22.21 -8.25 11.40
N PRO A 292 -21.69 -7.95 12.60
CA PRO A 292 -22.15 -8.61 13.81
C PRO A 292 -23.67 -8.39 13.98
N PRO A 293 -24.44 -9.40 14.42
CA PRO A 293 -25.86 -9.22 14.68
C PRO A 293 -26.04 -8.16 15.78
N VAL A 294 -26.77 -7.09 15.46
CA VAL A 294 -27.02 -5.94 16.35
C VAL A 294 -28.21 -6.21 17.30
N THR A 295 -28.74 -7.43 17.32
CA THR A 295 -29.81 -7.81 18.25
C THR A 295 -29.23 -8.01 19.65
N LEU A 296 -29.19 -6.93 20.42
CA LEU A 296 -29.24 -7.03 21.88
C LEU A 296 -30.62 -7.62 22.24
N PRO A 297 -30.73 -8.62 23.13
CA PRO A 297 -32.04 -9.11 23.57
C PRO A 297 -32.81 -7.95 24.21
N THR A 298 -33.88 -7.48 23.56
CA THR A 298 -34.80 -6.49 24.13
C THR A 298 -36.10 -7.17 24.50
N GLY A 299 -36.47 -7.15 25.78
CA GLY A 299 -37.72 -7.69 26.31
C GLY A 299 -37.57 -9.04 27.01
N THR A 300 -38.70 -9.68 27.32
CA THR A 300 -38.88 -10.91 28.11
C THR A 300 -37.99 -12.10 27.71
N ASP A 301 -37.35 -12.03 26.54
CA ASP A 301 -36.37 -13.01 26.05
C ASP A 301 -35.01 -12.97 26.78
N ALA A 302 -34.69 -11.85 27.45
CA ALA A 302 -33.50 -11.71 28.29
C ALA A 302 -33.66 -12.46 29.64
N GLU A 303 -34.86 -12.47 30.22
CA GLU A 303 -35.14 -13.18 31.48
C GLU A 303 -35.30 -14.69 31.26
N GLN A 304 -35.86 -15.11 30.12
CA GLN A 304 -35.94 -16.53 29.73
C GLN A 304 -34.59 -17.10 29.24
N GLY A 305 -33.59 -16.25 29.00
CA GLY A 305 -32.24 -16.63 28.56
C GLY A 305 -31.39 -17.37 29.59
N PHE A 306 -31.77 -17.34 30.88
CA PHE A 306 -31.02 -18.00 31.95
C PHE A 306 -31.65 -19.31 32.45
N THR A 307 -32.90 -19.61 32.09
CA THR A 307 -33.67 -20.72 32.69
C THR A 307 -34.41 -21.64 31.70
N ALA A 308 -34.48 -21.30 30.41
CA ALA A 308 -35.11 -22.16 29.41
C ALA A 308 -34.05 -22.91 28.58
N ALA A 309 -34.03 -24.24 28.69
CA ALA A 309 -33.43 -25.12 27.69
C ALA A 309 -34.20 -24.92 26.36
N ARG A 310 -33.69 -24.03 25.49
CA ARG A 310 -34.30 -23.71 24.20
C ARG A 310 -34.15 -24.90 23.23
N PRO A 311 -35.10 -25.11 22.30
CA PRO A 311 -34.99 -26.15 21.28
C PRO A 311 -33.78 -25.88 20.38
N ALA A 312 -33.08 -26.94 19.98
CA ALA A 312 -31.83 -26.95 19.21
C ALA A 312 -31.92 -26.38 17.76
N GLY A 313 -32.91 -25.53 17.46
CA GLY A 313 -33.17 -24.97 16.13
C GLY A 313 -32.77 -23.50 15.96
N ASP A 314 -32.44 -22.78 17.04
CA ASP A 314 -32.15 -21.33 17.02
C ASP A 314 -30.63 -20.99 17.06
N ASP A 315 -29.76 -21.98 16.87
CA ASP A 315 -28.31 -21.81 16.84
C ASP A 315 -27.79 -21.11 15.57
N ALA A 316 -28.64 -20.88 14.57
CA ALA A 316 -28.28 -20.16 13.34
C ALA A 316 -27.85 -18.70 13.60
N ALA A 317 -28.32 -18.07 14.68
CA ALA A 317 -27.92 -16.72 15.07
C ALA A 317 -26.52 -16.64 15.72
N ARG A 318 -25.92 -17.80 16.06
CA ARG A 318 -24.59 -17.91 16.69
C ARG A 318 -23.58 -18.70 15.86
N GLU A 319 -23.87 -19.01 14.60
CA GLU A 319 -22.83 -19.54 13.72
C GLU A 319 -21.79 -18.44 13.47
N LEU A 320 -20.67 -18.51 14.20
CA LEU A 320 -19.51 -17.68 13.91
C LEU A 320 -19.16 -17.87 12.43
N PRO A 321 -19.14 -16.80 11.61
CA PRO A 321 -18.88 -16.94 10.19
C PRO A 321 -17.51 -17.59 9.97
N ASP A 322 -17.48 -18.55 9.04
CA ASP A 322 -16.25 -19.26 8.67
C ASP A 322 -15.10 -18.27 8.45
N ARG A 323 -14.01 -18.44 9.18
CA ARG A 323 -12.81 -17.59 9.15
C ARG A 323 -12.32 -17.36 7.73
N ARG A 324 -12.40 -18.38 6.86
CA ARG A 324 -12.00 -18.26 5.45
C ARG A 324 -12.89 -17.29 4.67
N ARG A 325 -14.20 -17.32 4.90
CA ARG A 325 -15.16 -16.40 4.27
C ARG A 325 -14.94 -14.97 4.73
N VAL A 326 -14.70 -14.77 6.03
CA VAL A 326 -14.38 -13.46 6.60
C VAL A 326 -13.10 -12.91 5.98
N PHE A 327 -12.03 -13.70 5.90
CA PHE A 327 -10.75 -13.25 5.32
C PHE A 327 -10.89 -12.82 3.85
N VAL A 328 -11.62 -13.60 3.04
CA VAL A 328 -11.88 -13.24 1.63
C VAL A 328 -12.70 -11.94 1.55
N ALA A 329 -13.72 -11.77 2.39
CA ALA A 329 -14.52 -10.53 2.41
C ALA A 329 -13.68 -9.31 2.83
N VAL A 330 -12.83 -9.45 3.86
CA VAL A 330 -11.89 -8.39 4.31
C VAL A 330 -10.93 -8.00 3.18
N SER A 331 -10.27 -8.97 2.55
CA SER A 331 -9.34 -8.69 1.46
C SER A 331 -10.01 -7.98 0.27
N ARG A 332 -11.26 -8.36 -0.04
CA ARG A 332 -12.07 -7.70 -1.08
C ARG A 332 -12.43 -6.26 -0.69
N THR A 333 -12.87 -6.04 0.55
CA THR A 333 -13.18 -4.70 1.06
C THR A 333 -11.96 -3.80 1.04
N GLU A 334 -10.79 -4.29 1.46
CA GLU A 334 -9.54 -3.52 1.43
C GLU A 334 -9.15 -3.13 0.00
N GLU A 335 -9.26 -4.05 -0.97
CA GLU A 335 -8.99 -3.75 -2.37
C GLU A 335 -10.00 -2.76 -2.95
N LEU A 336 -11.30 -2.90 -2.63
CA LEU A 336 -12.33 -1.94 -3.03
C LEU A 336 -12.06 -0.53 -2.46
N LEU A 337 -11.78 -0.43 -1.16
CA LEU A 337 -11.47 0.84 -0.52
C LEU A 337 -10.22 1.49 -1.12
N THR A 338 -9.16 0.71 -1.30
CA THR A 338 -7.92 1.19 -1.94
C THR A 338 -8.20 1.69 -3.35
N GLY A 339 -9.01 0.97 -4.13
CA GLY A 339 -9.38 1.40 -5.47
C GLY A 339 -10.19 2.69 -5.49
N MET A 340 -11.20 2.81 -4.63
CA MET A 340 -11.99 4.04 -4.51
C MET A 340 -11.11 5.24 -4.12
N LEU A 341 -10.13 5.06 -3.24
CA LEU A 341 -9.18 6.13 -2.87
C LEU A 341 -8.21 6.50 -4.00
N ILE A 342 -7.78 5.53 -4.81
CA ILE A 342 -7.00 5.81 -6.04
C ILE A 342 -7.85 6.61 -7.02
N GLY A 343 -9.08 6.19 -7.28
CA GLY A 343 -9.99 6.90 -8.18
C GLY A 343 -10.31 8.31 -7.69
N HIS A 344 -10.51 8.47 -6.38
CA HIS A 344 -10.67 9.76 -5.72
C HIS A 344 -9.46 10.69 -5.96
N ALA A 345 -8.24 10.18 -5.80
CA ALA A 345 -7.03 10.97 -6.05
C ALA A 345 -6.88 11.39 -7.52
N VAL A 346 -7.23 10.50 -8.47
CA VAL A 346 -7.23 10.81 -9.91
C VAL A 346 -8.25 11.90 -10.26
N LEU A 347 -9.46 11.80 -9.72
CA LEU A 347 -10.50 12.82 -9.91
C LEU A 347 -10.12 14.16 -9.28
N ALA A 348 -9.56 14.15 -8.08
CA ALA A 348 -9.06 15.35 -7.41
C ALA A 348 -7.96 16.02 -8.25
N ALA A 349 -7.01 15.25 -8.79
CA ALA A 349 -5.97 15.76 -9.67
C ALA A 349 -6.55 16.44 -10.92
N GLY A 350 -7.52 15.79 -11.58
CA GLY A 350 -8.21 16.39 -12.74
C GLY A 350 -8.93 17.69 -12.38
N ALA A 351 -9.65 17.72 -11.26
CA ALA A 351 -10.36 18.89 -10.80
C ALA A 351 -9.44 20.04 -10.39
N PHE A 352 -8.28 19.76 -9.77
CA PHE A 352 -7.28 20.80 -9.48
C PHE A 352 -6.76 21.47 -10.74
N VAL A 353 -6.48 20.69 -11.80
CA VAL A 353 -6.03 21.24 -13.09
C VAL A 353 -7.11 22.13 -13.72
N VAL A 354 -8.38 21.72 -13.65
CA VAL A 354 -9.50 22.53 -14.17
C VAL A 354 -9.75 23.79 -13.33
N LEU A 355 -9.60 23.73 -12.00
CA LEU A 355 -9.72 24.92 -11.15
C LEU A 355 -8.57 25.90 -11.39
N ALA A 356 -7.35 25.40 -11.63
CA ALA A 356 -6.20 26.23 -11.94
C ALA A 356 -6.27 26.92 -13.32
N SER A 357 -7.08 26.42 -14.25
CA SER A 357 -7.34 27.14 -15.51
C SER A 357 -8.41 28.23 -15.39
N SER A 358 -9.05 28.36 -14.22
CA SER A 358 -10.04 29.41 -13.97
C SER A 358 -9.41 30.60 -13.25
N ASP A 359 -9.55 31.79 -13.85
CA ASP A 359 -9.14 33.03 -13.21
C ASP A 359 -10.11 33.40 -12.09
N GLY A 360 -9.73 33.11 -10.85
CA GLY A 360 -10.58 33.46 -9.71
C GLY A 360 -9.97 33.16 -8.35
N MET A 361 -10.04 34.15 -7.46
CA MET A 361 -9.62 33.95 -6.05
C MET A 361 -10.43 32.84 -5.37
N ALA A 362 -11.72 32.70 -5.70
CA ALA A 362 -12.56 31.63 -5.16
C ALA A 362 -12.03 30.22 -5.55
N ALA A 363 -11.56 30.04 -6.78
CA ALA A 363 -11.00 28.76 -7.23
C ALA A 363 -9.68 28.44 -6.51
N ARG A 364 -8.81 29.46 -6.31
CA ARG A 364 -7.57 29.34 -5.52
C ARG A 364 -7.83 28.97 -4.07
N ILE A 365 -8.81 29.62 -3.44
CA ILE A 365 -9.21 29.30 -2.06
C ILE A 365 -9.76 27.87 -1.99
N LEU A 366 -10.64 27.48 -2.92
CA LEU A 366 -11.19 26.12 -2.96
C LEU A 366 -10.08 25.07 -3.11
N THR A 367 -9.12 25.31 -4.00
CA THR A 367 -7.95 24.45 -4.20
C THR A 367 -7.15 24.33 -2.91
N GLY A 368 -6.85 25.45 -2.23
CA GLY A 368 -6.14 25.45 -0.95
C GLY A 368 -6.87 24.67 0.15
N LEU A 369 -8.19 24.87 0.29
CA LEU A 369 -9.02 24.14 1.25
C LEU A 369 -9.04 22.64 0.96
N ALA A 370 -9.19 22.25 -0.30
CA ALA A 370 -9.19 20.85 -0.69
C ALA A 370 -7.82 20.18 -0.50
N VAL A 371 -6.71 20.88 -0.81
CA VAL A 371 -5.35 20.41 -0.51
C VAL A 371 -5.20 20.16 0.99
N ALA A 372 -5.60 21.11 1.83
CA ALA A 372 -5.56 20.96 3.27
C ALA A 372 -6.39 19.75 3.73
N ALA A 373 -7.64 19.62 3.26
CA ALA A 373 -8.51 18.50 3.60
C ALA A 373 -7.92 17.14 3.20
N LEU A 374 -7.41 16.99 1.97
CA LEU A 374 -6.82 15.71 1.51
C LEU A 374 -5.58 15.32 2.33
N LEU A 375 -4.69 16.28 2.60
CA LEU A 375 -3.48 16.04 3.39
C LEU A 375 -3.81 15.71 4.86
N LEU A 376 -4.77 16.41 5.46
CA LEU A 376 -5.21 16.15 6.84
C LEU A 376 -5.92 14.80 6.95
N ARG A 377 -6.87 14.50 6.06
CA ARG A 377 -7.62 13.24 6.07
C ARG A 377 -6.80 12.01 5.71
N SER A 378 -5.63 12.17 5.10
CA SER A 378 -4.67 11.07 4.97
C SER A 378 -4.33 10.41 6.32
N ARG A 379 -4.47 11.14 7.44
CA ARG A 379 -4.22 10.63 8.80
C ARG A 379 -5.29 9.66 9.29
N LEU A 380 -6.50 9.68 8.70
CA LEU A 380 -7.59 8.78 9.07
C LEU A 380 -7.33 7.34 8.59
N PHE A 381 -6.42 7.15 7.62
CA PHE A 381 -6.10 5.85 7.05
C PHE A 381 -4.77 5.32 7.60
N VAL A 382 -4.83 4.18 8.26
CA VAL A 382 -3.65 3.57 8.90
C VAL A 382 -2.75 2.86 7.87
N THR A 383 -3.33 2.24 6.83
CA THR A 383 -2.56 1.47 5.86
C THR A 383 -1.92 2.37 4.80
N LEU A 384 -0.66 2.08 4.43
CA LEU A 384 0.07 2.84 3.39
C LEU A 384 -0.70 2.91 2.07
N ARG A 385 -1.34 1.81 1.66
CA ARG A 385 -2.06 1.72 0.39
C ARG A 385 -3.27 2.66 0.31
N GLN A 386 -3.89 2.95 1.45
CA GLN A 386 -5.05 3.86 1.55
C GLN A 386 -4.59 5.30 1.80
N ARG A 387 -3.48 5.48 2.52
CA ARG A 387 -2.94 6.80 2.84
C ARG A 387 -2.23 7.49 1.68
N VAL A 388 -1.46 6.73 0.89
CA VAL A 388 -0.64 7.27 -0.22
C VAL A 388 -1.48 8.00 -1.28
N PRO A 389 -2.62 7.47 -1.78
CA PRO A 389 -3.43 8.17 -2.77
C PRO A 389 -3.84 9.59 -2.34
N LEU A 390 -4.24 9.77 -1.08
CA LEU A 390 -4.65 11.09 -0.55
C LEU A 390 -3.47 12.03 -0.39
N LEU A 391 -2.32 11.52 0.07
CA LEU A 391 -1.10 12.32 0.15
C LEU A 391 -0.65 12.78 -1.24
N VAL A 392 -0.60 11.87 -2.21
CA VAL A 392 -0.20 12.19 -3.58
C VAL A 392 -1.18 13.18 -4.21
N GLY A 393 -2.49 12.97 -4.04
CA GLY A 393 -3.52 13.89 -4.54
C GLY A 393 -3.42 15.29 -3.92
N GLY A 394 -3.25 15.38 -2.60
CA GLY A 394 -3.08 16.65 -1.90
C GLY A 394 -1.78 17.37 -2.27
N LEU A 395 -0.66 16.65 -2.38
CA LEU A 395 0.63 17.21 -2.81
C LEU A 395 0.57 17.67 -4.27
N PHE A 396 -0.11 16.92 -5.14
CA PHE A 396 -0.33 17.33 -6.53
C PHE A 396 -1.17 18.62 -6.60
N GLY A 397 -2.26 18.72 -5.82
CA GLY A 397 -3.03 19.96 -5.72
C GLY A 397 -2.20 21.14 -5.20
N ALA A 398 -1.33 20.92 -4.22
CA ALA A 398 -0.42 21.95 -3.72
C ALA A 398 0.57 22.42 -4.80
N PHE A 399 1.10 21.47 -5.59
CA PHE A 399 1.96 21.77 -6.73
C PHE A 399 1.21 22.58 -7.80
N VAL A 400 0.00 22.15 -8.18
CA VAL A 400 -0.84 22.86 -9.16
C VAL A 400 -1.17 24.28 -8.69
N LEU A 401 -1.54 24.46 -7.42
CA LEU A 401 -1.79 25.78 -6.84
C LEU A 401 -0.53 26.65 -6.86
N GLY A 402 0.64 26.07 -6.53
CA GLY A 402 1.92 26.77 -6.63
C GLY A 402 2.21 27.23 -8.04
N VAL A 403 2.00 26.37 -9.05
CA VAL A 403 2.18 26.71 -10.47
C VAL A 403 1.21 27.81 -10.90
N ASP A 404 -0.07 27.73 -10.54
CA ASP A 404 -1.05 28.79 -10.81
C ASP A 404 -0.62 30.14 -10.23
N LEU A 405 -0.11 30.16 -8.98
CA LEU A 405 0.40 31.39 -8.36
C LEU A 405 1.68 31.94 -9.02
N LEU A 406 2.45 31.12 -9.73
CA LEU A 406 3.62 31.57 -10.51
C LEU A 406 3.20 32.25 -11.81
N VAL A 407 2.06 31.86 -12.39
CA VAL A 407 1.55 32.43 -13.64
C VAL A 407 1.11 33.88 -13.38
N GLY A 408 1.90 34.83 -13.90
CA GLY A 408 1.64 36.27 -13.71
C GLY A 408 2.21 36.87 -12.42
N ALA A 409 3.04 36.13 -11.68
CA ALA A 409 3.73 36.66 -10.50
C ALA A 409 4.82 37.68 -10.87
N GLY A 410 4.83 38.84 -10.20
CA GLY A 410 5.97 39.75 -10.23
C GLY A 410 7.18 39.22 -9.45
N GLU A 411 8.35 39.83 -9.64
CA GLU A 411 9.63 39.37 -9.07
C GLU A 411 9.59 39.17 -7.55
N VAL A 412 8.92 40.07 -6.82
CA VAL A 412 8.77 40.00 -5.36
C VAL A 412 7.94 38.77 -4.95
N MET A 413 6.87 38.46 -5.68
CA MET A 413 6.02 37.30 -5.41
C MET A 413 6.77 36.00 -5.72
N LEU A 414 7.54 35.97 -6.82
CA LEU A 414 8.40 34.82 -7.15
C LEU A 414 9.42 34.55 -6.04
N LEU A 415 10.09 35.60 -5.54
CA LEU A 415 11.02 35.47 -4.42
C LEU A 415 10.30 34.99 -3.16
N GLY A 416 9.13 35.55 -2.85
CA GLY A 416 8.30 35.12 -1.72
C GLY A 416 7.90 33.64 -1.80
N LEU A 417 7.44 33.18 -2.97
CA LEU A 417 7.08 31.79 -3.21
C LEU A 417 8.28 30.85 -3.11
N SER A 418 9.46 31.27 -3.59
CA SER A 418 10.69 30.46 -3.49
C SER A 418 11.13 30.27 -2.03
N VAL A 419 11.08 31.34 -1.23
CA VAL A 419 11.40 31.30 0.21
C VAL A 419 10.35 30.48 0.96
N ALA A 420 9.07 30.68 0.68
CA ALA A 420 7.99 29.90 1.29
C ALA A 420 8.13 28.40 0.97
N GLY A 421 8.42 28.07 -0.30
CA GLY A 421 8.67 26.69 -0.74
C GLY A 421 9.85 26.06 -0.02
N LEU A 422 10.97 26.77 0.12
CA LEU A 422 12.13 26.30 0.88
C LEU A 422 11.78 26.05 2.36
N LEU A 423 11.10 27.00 3.00
CA LEU A 423 10.71 26.88 4.41
C LEU A 423 9.76 25.70 4.64
N LEU A 424 8.77 25.50 3.76
CA LEU A 424 7.86 24.36 3.83
C LEU A 424 8.58 23.03 3.58
N ALA A 425 9.52 22.97 2.64
CA ALA A 425 10.34 21.77 2.39
C ALA A 425 11.20 21.42 3.60
N VAL A 426 11.89 22.40 4.20
CA VAL A 426 12.70 22.18 5.40
C VAL A 426 11.82 21.78 6.59
N ALA A 427 10.68 22.45 6.79
CA ALA A 427 9.74 22.13 7.86
C ALA A 427 9.18 20.72 7.72
N THR A 428 8.82 20.28 6.51
CA THR A 428 8.31 18.91 6.27
C THR A 428 9.37 17.84 6.51
N VAL A 429 10.62 18.06 6.09
CA VAL A 429 11.73 17.13 6.37
C VAL A 429 12.01 17.05 7.88
N ALA A 430 12.07 18.19 8.56
CA ALA A 430 12.29 18.25 10.01
C ALA A 430 11.14 17.59 10.79
N ALA A 431 9.89 17.85 10.37
CA ALA A 431 8.69 17.22 10.92
C ALA A 431 8.69 15.69 10.71
N GLY A 432 9.06 15.22 9.52
CA GLY A 432 9.19 13.79 9.24
C GLY A 432 10.27 13.13 10.11
N ALA A 433 11.44 13.75 10.22
CA ALA A 433 12.56 13.23 11.03
C ALA A 433 12.19 13.18 12.53
N SER A 434 11.52 14.20 13.05
CA SER A 434 11.12 14.27 14.46
C SER A 434 9.94 13.35 14.80
N TRP A 435 8.86 13.41 14.02
CA TRP A 435 7.64 12.63 14.29
C TRP A 435 7.75 11.14 13.93
N SER A 436 8.78 10.75 13.18
CA SER A 436 9.10 9.32 12.97
C SER A 436 9.55 8.62 14.27
N ARG A 437 10.11 9.38 15.22
CA ARG A 437 10.65 8.86 16.49
C ARG A 437 9.77 9.16 17.70
N ARG A 438 8.88 10.15 17.60
CA ARG A 438 8.03 10.62 18.70
C ARG A 438 6.65 10.96 18.18
N ALA A 439 5.60 10.57 18.90
CA ALA A 439 4.25 10.98 18.54
C ALA A 439 4.13 12.53 18.58
N PRO A 440 3.43 13.14 17.62
CA PRO A 440 3.13 14.57 17.66
C PRO A 440 2.31 14.92 18.91
N SER A 441 2.41 16.18 19.38
CA SER A 441 1.69 16.60 20.57
C SER A 441 0.16 16.54 20.38
N PRO A 442 -0.62 16.26 21.44
CA PRO A 442 -2.09 16.21 21.34
C PRO A 442 -2.71 17.52 20.83
N TYR A 443 -2.09 18.67 21.12
CA TYR A 443 -2.53 19.97 20.64
C TYR A 443 -2.42 20.10 19.11
N LEU A 444 -1.37 19.55 18.49
CA LEU A 444 -1.22 19.53 17.03
C LEU A 444 -2.24 18.59 16.37
N GLY A 445 -2.57 17.48 17.03
CA GLY A 445 -3.67 16.61 16.62
C GLY A 445 -5.00 17.38 16.61
N ARG A 446 -5.33 18.04 17.72
CA ARG A 446 -6.57 18.81 17.85
C ARG A 446 -6.65 19.99 16.89
N ALA A 447 -5.55 20.69 16.66
CA ALA A 447 -5.49 21.77 15.67
C ALA A 447 -5.74 21.23 14.25
N ALA A 448 -5.18 20.07 13.92
CA ALA A 448 -5.44 19.40 12.65
C ALA A 448 -6.91 18.99 12.49
N ASP A 449 -7.55 18.48 13.54
CA ASP A 449 -8.97 18.12 13.50
C ASP A 449 -9.87 19.34 13.30
N LEU A 450 -9.57 20.46 13.97
CA LEU A 450 -10.28 21.72 13.78
C LEU A 450 -10.11 22.28 12.36
N LEU A 451 -8.88 22.25 11.83
CA LEU A 451 -8.60 22.69 10.47
C LEU A 451 -9.28 21.80 9.43
N ASP A 452 -9.35 20.47 9.65
CA ASP A 452 -10.08 19.55 8.77
C ASP A 452 -11.58 19.89 8.78
N GLY A 453 -12.17 20.06 9.96
CA GLY A 453 -13.58 20.43 10.10
C GLY A 453 -13.90 21.76 9.43
N LEU A 454 -13.07 22.78 9.63
CA LEU A 454 -13.22 24.08 8.98
C LEU A 454 -13.08 23.98 7.45
N ALA A 455 -12.10 23.23 6.96
CA ALA A 455 -11.91 23.05 5.52
C ALA A 455 -13.13 22.38 4.89
N VAL A 456 -13.64 21.31 5.50
CA VAL A 456 -14.82 20.58 5.01
C VAL A 456 -16.07 21.46 5.00
N ILE A 457 -16.28 22.27 6.05
CA ILE A 457 -17.42 23.20 6.12
C ILE A 457 -17.27 24.31 5.06
N ALA A 458 -16.07 24.86 4.89
CA ALA A 458 -15.82 26.00 3.99
C ALA A 458 -15.83 25.62 2.51
N VAL A 459 -15.54 24.36 2.16
CA VAL A 459 -15.50 23.90 0.75
C VAL A 459 -16.83 24.14 0.03
N ILE A 460 -17.98 23.88 0.67
CA ILE A 460 -19.29 24.04 0.02
C ILE A 460 -19.59 25.53 -0.32
N PRO A 461 -19.55 26.48 0.64
CA PRO A 461 -19.74 27.89 0.33
C PRO A 461 -18.77 28.43 -0.73
N VAL A 462 -17.49 28.05 -0.65
CA VAL A 462 -16.50 28.52 -1.63
C VAL A 462 -16.77 27.93 -3.01
N ALA A 463 -17.19 26.65 -3.10
CA ALA A 463 -17.62 26.06 -4.35
C ALA A 463 -18.84 26.77 -4.96
N CYS A 464 -19.82 27.17 -4.13
CA CYS A 464 -20.95 28.00 -4.58
C CYS A 464 -20.49 29.33 -5.18
N SER A 465 -19.42 29.93 -4.62
CA SER A 465 -18.80 31.12 -5.19
C SER A 465 -18.14 30.86 -6.55
N VAL A 466 -17.47 29.71 -6.73
CA VAL A 466 -16.84 29.33 -8.02
C VAL A 466 -17.90 29.09 -9.10
N VAL A 467 -19.03 28.48 -8.73
CA VAL A 467 -20.17 28.28 -9.64
C VAL A 467 -20.85 29.61 -10.02
N GLY A 468 -20.67 30.67 -9.22
CA GLY A 468 -21.28 31.99 -9.44
C GLY A 468 -22.67 32.15 -8.82
N LEU A 469 -23.08 31.26 -7.91
CA LEU A 469 -24.42 31.28 -7.30
C LEU A 469 -24.71 32.58 -6.54
N TYR A 470 -23.72 33.13 -5.82
CA TYR A 470 -23.90 34.39 -5.10
C TYR A 470 -24.15 35.58 -6.04
N GLY A 471 -23.49 35.59 -7.20
CA GLY A 471 -23.74 36.60 -8.23
C GLY A 471 -25.17 36.52 -8.76
N LEU A 472 -25.64 35.31 -9.08
CA LEU A 472 -27.00 35.08 -9.56
C LEU A 472 -28.06 35.57 -8.56
N VAL A 473 -27.90 35.24 -7.28
CA VAL A 473 -28.84 35.69 -6.24
C VAL A 473 -28.82 37.21 -6.06
N SER A 474 -27.64 37.85 -6.16
CA SER A 474 -27.53 39.31 -6.03
C SER A 474 -28.20 40.09 -7.17
N THR A 475 -28.39 39.48 -8.33
CA THR A 475 -29.07 40.07 -9.49
C THR A 475 -30.59 39.88 -9.49
N ILE A 476 -31.12 39.04 -8.59
CA ILE A 476 -32.57 38.89 -8.40
C ILE A 476 -33.03 40.06 -7.53
N SER A 477 -33.39 41.18 -8.19
CA SER A 477 -34.19 42.22 -7.57
C SER A 477 -35.59 41.64 -7.31
N ILE A 478 -35.97 41.51 -6.04
CA ILE A 478 -37.34 41.17 -5.62
C ILE A 478 -38.24 42.38 -5.79
#